data_AF-A0A3M1FTK8-F1
#
_entry.id   AF-A0A3M1FTK8-F1
#
_cell.length_a   1.000
_cell.length_b   1.000
_cell.length_c   1.000
_cell.angle_alpha   90.00
_cell.angle_beta   90.00
_cell.angle_gamma   90.00
#
_symmetry.space_group_name_H-M   'P 1'
#
loop_
_entity.id
_entity.type
_entity.pdbx_description
1 polymer ?
#
loop_
_entity_poly.entity_id
_entity_poly.type
_entity_poly.pdbx_seq_one_letter_code
_entity_poly.pdbx_strand_id
1 'polypeptide(L)'
;MILNFLNKILFTIVAVVDTGIKPVSNMRYCNYGHKSFAYSSPFIDRQNHGTTIGRIISRFPKRCVISIKVSDKRTYKMPALIKALKYVLKLKPKPHCVNLSYGGLNPYPEEKALILKMLDKGYKVVAAAGNFSMNLSKQCNYYPACYDKRIIVVGSKASFSNYGAPVDYVVPAPIATSFAVPFICANIRNLEVLKKWQN
;
A
#
# COMPACT_ATOMS: atom_id res chain seq x y z
N MET A 1 6.62 31.45 -29.31
CA MET A 1 7.27 31.63 -28.00
C MET A 1 7.35 30.27 -27.32
N ILE A 2 8.54 29.70 -27.42
CA ILE A 2 9.09 28.42 -26.94
C ILE A 2 8.28 27.72 -25.82
N LEU A 3 7.78 26.51 -26.11
CA LEU A 3 7.45 25.48 -25.13
C LEU A 3 8.74 25.08 -24.37
N ASN A 4 9.06 25.79 -23.29
CA ASN A 4 10.04 25.33 -22.30
C ASN A 4 9.64 25.86 -20.93
N PHE A 5 8.80 25.11 -20.23
CA PHE A 5 8.85 25.09 -18.77
C PHE A 5 8.62 23.67 -18.27
N LEU A 6 9.74 22.94 -18.27
CA LEU A 6 10.06 21.91 -17.29
C LEU A 6 9.10 20.71 -17.23
N ASN A 7 9.56 19.60 -17.79
CA ASN A 7 9.36 18.28 -17.20
C ASN A 7 9.74 18.34 -15.70
N LYS A 8 8.86 18.85 -14.83
CA LYS A 8 8.92 18.54 -13.40
C LYS A 8 8.80 17.03 -13.35
N ILE A 9 9.92 16.36 -13.11
CA ILE A 9 9.94 14.93 -12.82
C ILE A 9 9.15 14.76 -11.52
N LEU A 10 7.84 14.61 -11.67
CA LEU A 10 6.92 14.56 -10.55
C LEU A 10 6.99 13.13 -10.02
N PHE A 11 7.72 12.95 -8.93
CA PHE A 11 7.81 11.66 -8.26
C PHE A 11 6.40 11.17 -7.89
N THR A 12 6.12 9.87 -8.09
CA THR A 12 4.95 9.25 -7.49
C THR A 12 5.22 9.09 -6.00
N ILE A 13 4.27 9.58 -5.20
CA ILE A 13 4.35 9.60 -3.74
C ILE A 13 3.58 8.40 -3.21
N VAL A 14 4.25 7.50 -2.53
CA VAL A 14 3.66 6.28 -1.97
C VAL A 14 3.74 6.35 -0.44
N ALA A 15 2.60 6.39 0.22
CA ALA A 15 2.52 6.20 1.66
C ALA A 15 2.45 4.69 1.97
N VAL A 16 3.42 4.18 2.71
CA VAL A 16 3.48 2.78 3.15
C VAL A 16 3.08 2.72 4.61
N VAL A 17 1.91 2.14 4.89
CA VAL A 17 1.38 1.95 6.25
C VAL A 17 1.69 0.53 6.70
N ASP A 18 2.79 0.35 7.43
CA ASP A 18 3.35 -0.99 7.71
C ASP A 18 4.22 -1.01 8.99
N THR A 19 5.18 -1.93 9.11
CA THR A 19 6.07 -2.10 10.27
C THR A 19 7.22 -1.11 10.33
N GLY A 20 7.17 -0.03 9.53
CA GLY A 20 8.29 0.89 9.32
C GLY A 20 9.20 0.42 8.19
N ILE A 21 10.20 1.23 7.83
CA ILE A 21 11.10 0.92 6.71
C ILE A 21 12.53 1.32 7.10
N LYS A 22 13.41 0.35 7.32
CA LYS A 22 14.85 0.62 7.43
C LYS A 22 15.36 1.27 6.12
N PRO A 23 16.25 2.27 6.18
CA PRO A 23 16.83 2.89 4.99
C PRO A 23 17.27 1.85 3.94
N VAL A 24 16.68 1.94 2.75
CA VAL A 24 16.98 1.07 1.60
C VAL A 24 17.86 1.84 0.61
N SER A 25 18.97 1.24 0.19
CA SER A 25 19.83 1.82 -0.84
C SER A 25 19.06 2.09 -2.13
N ASN A 26 19.38 3.21 -2.80
CA ASN A 26 18.71 3.68 -4.03
C ASN A 26 17.21 4.00 -3.88
N MET A 27 16.65 4.00 -2.66
CA MET A 27 15.29 4.46 -2.44
C MET A 27 15.26 5.92 -2.04
N ARG A 28 14.45 6.71 -2.74
CA ARG A 28 14.15 8.09 -2.33
C ARG A 28 13.01 8.10 -1.32
N TYR A 29 13.32 8.55 -0.11
CA TYR A 29 12.32 8.92 0.88
C TYR A 29 11.86 10.36 0.65
N CYS A 30 10.62 10.65 0.99
CA CYS A 30 10.15 12.03 0.98
C CYS A 30 10.80 12.82 2.10
N ASN A 31 11.00 14.12 1.92
CA ASN A 31 11.54 14.98 2.98
C ASN A 31 10.47 15.36 4.03
N TYR A 32 9.31 14.69 4.01
CA TYR A 32 8.16 15.02 4.84
C TYR A 32 7.29 13.78 5.11
N GLY A 33 6.37 13.91 6.07
CA GLY A 33 5.27 12.96 6.25
C GLY A 33 5.63 11.65 6.95
N HIS A 34 6.91 11.38 7.21
CA HIS A 34 7.32 10.19 7.95
C HIS A 34 6.81 10.24 9.38
N LYS A 35 6.13 9.19 9.84
CA LYS A 35 5.60 9.15 11.20
C LYS A 35 5.46 7.73 11.72
N SER A 36 5.75 7.56 13.00
CA SER A 36 5.43 6.33 13.72
C SER A 36 4.27 6.55 14.66
N PHE A 37 3.42 5.53 14.71
CA PHE A 37 2.34 5.33 15.69
C PHE A 37 2.61 4.09 16.55
N ALA A 38 3.83 3.55 16.46
CA ALA A 38 4.40 2.54 17.34
C ALA A 38 5.46 3.21 18.25
N TYR A 39 6.09 2.42 19.13
CA TYR A 39 7.04 2.94 20.13
C TYR A 39 8.38 3.41 19.55
N SER A 40 8.71 3.05 18.30
CA SER A 40 10.00 3.34 17.68
C SER A 40 9.88 4.18 16.40
N SER A 41 11.00 4.72 15.91
CA SER A 41 11.08 5.54 14.68
C SER A 41 10.42 4.88 13.46
N PRO A 42 9.81 5.66 12.52
CA PRO A 42 9.31 5.11 11.26
C PRO A 42 10.40 4.48 10.37
N PHE A 43 11.67 4.74 10.68
CA PHE A 43 12.83 4.16 9.98
C PHE A 43 13.47 2.98 10.71
N ILE A 44 12.87 2.53 11.81
CA ILE A 44 13.22 1.27 12.46
C ILE A 44 12.17 0.23 12.07
N ASP A 45 12.61 -0.90 11.54
CA ASP A 45 11.75 -2.03 11.20
C ASP A 45 12.34 -3.35 11.72
N ARG A 46 11.76 -3.84 12.81
CA ARG A 46 12.18 -5.09 13.48
C ARG A 46 11.56 -6.33 12.84
N GLN A 47 10.52 -6.17 12.01
CA GLN A 47 9.85 -7.27 11.32
C GLN A 47 10.35 -7.46 9.89
N ASN A 48 11.01 -6.45 9.32
CA ASN A 48 11.51 -6.44 7.94
C ASN A 48 10.41 -6.49 6.87
N HIS A 49 9.12 -6.50 7.25
CA HIS A 49 7.98 -6.56 6.33
C HIS A 49 7.87 -5.25 5.53
N GLY A 50 7.77 -4.12 6.22
CA GLY A 50 7.75 -2.79 5.58
C GLY A 50 9.05 -2.48 4.83
N THR A 51 10.21 -2.92 5.33
CA THR A 51 11.49 -2.80 4.62
C THR A 51 11.49 -3.58 3.31
N THR A 52 10.90 -4.78 3.28
CA THR A 52 10.76 -5.57 2.05
C THR A 52 9.85 -4.87 1.04
N ILE A 53 8.75 -4.28 1.49
CA ILE A 53 7.87 -3.43 0.65
C ILE A 53 8.66 -2.25 0.08
N GLY A 54 9.45 -1.56 0.91
CA GLY A 54 10.35 -0.49 0.47
C GLY A 54 11.32 -0.94 -0.61
N ARG A 55 11.97 -2.11 -0.44
CA ARG A 55 12.88 -2.70 -1.44
C ARG A 55 12.20 -3.04 -2.78
N ILE A 56 10.91 -3.35 -2.78
CA ILE A 56 10.17 -3.56 -4.02
C ILE A 56 9.94 -2.21 -4.71
N ILE A 57 9.48 -1.20 -3.97
CA ILE A 57 9.23 0.14 -4.51
C ILE A 57 10.53 0.77 -5.03
N SER A 58 11.67 0.53 -4.38
CA SER A 58 12.97 1.10 -4.77
C SER A 58 13.48 0.63 -6.15
N ARG A 59 12.92 -0.47 -6.69
CA ARG A 59 13.23 -0.94 -8.05
C ARG A 59 12.57 -0.09 -9.14
N PHE A 60 11.61 0.77 -8.77
CA PHE A 60 10.89 1.61 -9.70
C PHE A 60 11.44 3.04 -9.68
N PRO A 61 11.73 3.64 -10.85
CA PRO A 61 12.26 4.98 -10.90
C PRO A 61 11.20 6.03 -10.51
N LYS A 62 11.67 7.22 -10.13
CA LYS A 62 10.81 8.39 -9.89
C LYS A 62 9.72 8.13 -8.85
N ARG A 63 10.09 7.49 -7.73
CA ARG A 63 9.25 7.27 -6.54
C ARG A 63 9.78 8.02 -5.32
N CYS A 64 8.87 8.40 -4.45
CA CYS A 64 9.13 9.04 -3.18
C CYS A 64 8.28 8.32 -2.13
N VAL A 65 8.92 7.69 -1.15
CA VAL A 65 8.23 6.88 -0.15
C VAL A 65 8.05 7.65 1.14
N ILE A 66 6.84 7.60 1.70
CA ILE A 66 6.52 8.05 3.05
C ILE A 66 6.34 6.80 3.93
N SER A 67 7.23 6.61 4.90
CA SER A 67 7.14 5.53 5.88
C SER A 67 6.19 5.91 7.01
N ILE A 68 5.07 5.18 7.11
CA ILE A 68 4.07 5.31 8.18
C ILE A 68 4.08 4.02 8.99
N LYS A 69 4.68 4.05 10.17
CA LYS A 69 4.83 2.87 11.00
C LYS A 69 3.64 2.69 11.95
N VAL A 70 3.06 1.49 11.96
CA VAL A 70 1.91 1.12 12.81
C VAL A 70 2.20 -0.04 13.76
N SER A 71 3.30 -0.77 13.58
CA SER A 71 3.70 -1.85 14.50
C SER A 71 5.21 -2.13 14.49
N ASP A 72 5.69 -2.67 15.61
CA ASP A 72 7.00 -3.33 15.74
C ASP A 72 6.88 -4.86 15.65
N LYS A 73 5.66 -5.37 15.50
CA LYS A 73 5.29 -6.77 15.44
C LYS A 73 4.61 -7.08 14.10
N ARG A 74 4.48 -8.37 13.77
CA ARG A 74 3.77 -8.83 12.57
C ARG A 74 2.28 -8.48 12.59
N THR A 75 1.69 -8.36 13.78
CA THR A 75 0.30 -7.96 13.97
C THR A 75 0.18 -6.47 14.24
N TYR A 76 -0.94 -5.88 13.81
CA TYR A 76 -1.25 -4.48 14.02
C TYR A 76 -2.22 -4.30 15.18
N LYS A 77 -2.01 -3.25 15.97
CA LYS A 77 -3.00 -2.80 16.96
C LYS A 77 -3.90 -1.75 16.30
N MET A 78 -5.22 -1.99 16.31
CA MET A 78 -6.17 -1.08 15.65
C MET A 78 -6.03 0.39 16.06
N PRO A 79 -5.84 0.76 17.34
CA PRO A 79 -5.66 2.17 17.70
C PRO A 79 -4.47 2.87 17.00
N ALA A 80 -3.36 2.16 16.79
CA ALA A 80 -2.20 2.71 16.07
C ALA A 80 -2.51 2.86 14.57
N LEU A 81 -3.17 1.85 13.99
CA LEU A 81 -3.58 1.86 12.58
C LEU A 81 -4.57 2.99 12.29
N ILE A 82 -5.59 3.18 13.13
CA ILE A 82 -6.57 4.26 13.02
C ILE A 82 -5.89 5.64 13.07
N LYS A 83 -4.95 5.85 14.02
CA LYS A 83 -4.19 7.10 14.11
C LYS A 83 -3.35 7.34 12.85
N ALA A 84 -2.74 6.29 12.30
CA ALA A 84 -1.98 6.36 11.06
C ALA A 84 -2.86 6.73 9.85
N LEU A 85 -4.02 6.10 9.68
CA LEU A 85 -4.95 6.41 8.60
C LEU A 85 -5.49 7.86 8.71
N LYS A 86 -5.84 8.31 9.92
CA LYS A 86 -6.20 9.72 10.19
C LYS A 86 -5.08 10.69 9.82
N TYR A 87 -3.82 10.31 10.05
CA TYR A 87 -2.67 11.12 9.71
C TYR A 87 -2.42 11.16 8.20
N VAL A 88 -2.51 10.03 7.50
CA VAL A 88 -2.40 9.97 6.03
C VAL A 88 -3.41 10.90 5.36
N LEU A 89 -4.65 10.95 5.85
CA LEU A 89 -5.70 11.86 5.36
C LEU A 89 -5.34 13.36 5.48
N LYS A 90 -4.42 13.70 6.39
CA LYS A 90 -3.96 15.08 6.66
C LYS A 90 -2.67 15.42 5.92
N LEU A 91 -2.00 14.46 5.28
CA LEU A 91 -0.73 14.70 4.61
C LEU A 91 -0.86 15.71 3.47
N LYS A 92 0.12 16.61 3.40
CA LYS A 92 0.31 17.60 2.34
C LYS A 92 1.79 17.62 1.94
N PRO A 93 2.13 17.40 0.65
CA PRO A 93 1.24 16.98 -0.43
C PRO A 93 0.60 15.60 -0.22
N LYS A 94 -0.58 15.41 -0.82
CA LYS A 94 -1.37 14.17 -0.78
C LYS A 94 -0.59 13.03 -1.44
N PRO A 95 -0.45 11.85 -0.79
CA PRO A 95 0.09 10.66 -1.44
C PRO A 95 -0.74 10.27 -2.67
N HIS A 96 -0.06 9.78 -3.71
CA HIS A 96 -0.71 9.26 -4.91
C HIS A 96 -1.21 7.83 -4.70
N CYS A 97 -0.52 7.07 -3.86
CA CYS A 97 -0.92 5.74 -3.43
C CYS A 97 -0.81 5.58 -1.92
N VAL A 98 -1.77 4.88 -1.33
CA VAL A 98 -1.71 4.36 0.04
C VAL A 98 -1.59 2.85 -0.05
N ASN A 99 -0.41 2.33 0.32
CA ASN A 99 -0.09 0.92 0.30
C ASN A 99 -0.53 0.28 1.63
N LEU A 100 -1.55 -0.58 1.56
CA LEU A 100 -2.05 -1.37 2.68
C LEU A 100 -1.69 -2.85 2.45
N SER A 101 -0.43 -3.18 2.74
CA SER A 101 0.10 -4.55 2.63
C SER A 101 -0.28 -5.42 3.83
N TYR A 102 -1.49 -5.25 4.34
CA TYR A 102 -2.02 -5.97 5.47
C TYR A 102 -3.48 -6.37 5.23
N GLY A 103 -3.98 -7.28 6.05
CA GLY A 103 -5.39 -7.55 6.13
C GLY A 103 -5.74 -8.65 7.12
N GLY A 104 -7.04 -8.90 7.29
CA GLY A 104 -7.57 -9.92 8.19
C GLY A 104 -9.04 -10.22 7.94
N LEU A 105 -9.55 -11.23 8.62
CA LEU A 105 -10.94 -11.70 8.46
C LEU A 105 -11.96 -10.86 9.24
N ASN A 106 -11.50 -10.08 10.21
CA ASN A 106 -12.36 -9.29 11.08
C ASN A 106 -12.43 -7.85 10.58
N PRO A 107 -13.61 -7.36 10.14
CA PRO A 107 -13.76 -5.97 9.75
C PRO A 107 -13.69 -5.05 10.97
N TYR A 108 -13.26 -3.82 10.75
CA TYR A 108 -13.24 -2.78 11.78
C TYR A 108 -13.95 -1.52 11.27
N PRO A 109 -15.12 -1.15 11.84
CA PRO A 109 -15.95 -0.06 11.32
C PRO A 109 -15.22 1.28 11.17
N GLU A 110 -14.36 1.64 12.12
CA GLU A 110 -13.61 2.90 12.04
C GLU A 110 -12.54 2.86 10.93
N GLU A 111 -11.93 1.71 10.69
CA GLU A 111 -10.98 1.53 9.58
C GLU A 111 -11.71 1.68 8.25
N LYS A 112 -12.85 0.99 8.11
CA LYS A 112 -13.72 1.10 6.93
C LYS A 112 -14.09 2.56 6.66
N ALA A 113 -14.58 3.28 7.68
CA ALA A 113 -14.98 4.69 7.53
C ALA A 113 -13.81 5.59 7.08
N LEU A 114 -12.60 5.37 7.60
CA LEU A 114 -11.42 6.14 7.18
C LEU A 114 -10.99 5.82 5.75
N ILE A 115 -11.05 4.55 5.35
CA ILE A 115 -10.72 4.13 3.99
C ILE A 115 -11.75 4.68 2.99
N LEU A 116 -13.05 4.61 3.29
CA LEU A 116 -14.09 5.24 2.49
C LEU A 116 -13.83 6.74 2.33
N LYS A 117 -13.52 7.45 3.43
CA LYS A 117 -13.15 8.87 3.39
C LYS A 117 -11.90 9.16 2.57
N MET A 118 -10.92 8.25 2.54
CA MET A 118 -9.76 8.37 1.65
C MET A 118 -10.19 8.25 0.19
N LEU A 119 -11.01 7.25 -0.14
CA LEU A 119 -11.53 7.04 -1.49
C LEU A 119 -12.35 8.25 -1.97
N ASP A 120 -13.23 8.79 -1.13
CA ASP A 120 -14.04 9.99 -1.43
C ASP A 120 -13.18 11.23 -1.68
N LYS A 121 -12.00 11.32 -1.04
CA LYS A 121 -11.00 12.38 -1.28
C LYS A 121 -10.05 12.07 -2.46
N GLY A 122 -10.36 11.05 -3.24
CA GLY A 122 -9.60 10.65 -4.42
C GLY A 122 -8.20 10.15 -4.11
N TYR A 123 -7.98 9.53 -2.95
CA TYR A 123 -6.78 8.72 -2.72
C TYR A 123 -6.90 7.42 -3.52
N LYS A 124 -5.78 6.91 -4.04
CA LYS A 124 -5.72 5.52 -4.52
C LYS A 124 -5.27 4.64 -3.37
N VAL A 125 -6.21 3.87 -2.83
CA VAL A 125 -5.94 2.88 -1.78
C VAL A 125 -5.72 1.54 -2.45
N VAL A 126 -4.60 0.89 -2.14
CA VAL A 126 -4.25 -0.42 -2.71
C VAL A 126 -4.06 -1.39 -1.55
N ALA A 127 -4.74 -2.54 -1.60
CA ALA A 127 -4.76 -3.52 -0.51
C ALA A 127 -4.37 -4.92 -0.99
N ALA A 128 -3.79 -5.71 -0.10
CA ALA A 128 -3.49 -7.12 -0.36
C ALA A 128 -4.77 -7.96 -0.38
N ALA A 129 -4.89 -8.90 -1.31
CA ALA A 129 -6.05 -9.80 -1.40
C ALA A 129 -6.12 -10.78 -0.21
N GLY A 130 -4.99 -11.10 0.42
CA GLY A 130 -4.87 -12.09 1.49
C GLY A 130 -4.29 -13.42 1.03
N ASN A 131 -3.88 -14.26 1.99
CA ASN A 131 -3.10 -15.48 1.74
C ASN A 131 -3.80 -16.75 2.26
N PHE A 132 -5.09 -16.91 1.96
CA PHE A 132 -5.92 -18.01 2.49
C PHE A 132 -6.51 -18.91 1.39
N SER A 133 -6.08 -18.77 0.14
CA SER A 133 -6.63 -19.49 -1.02
C SER A 133 -8.16 -19.37 -1.14
N MET A 134 -8.74 -18.27 -0.66
CA MET A 134 -10.19 -18.05 -0.67
C MET A 134 -10.65 -17.43 -1.99
N ASN A 135 -11.77 -17.92 -2.52
CA ASN A 135 -12.48 -17.28 -3.61
C ASN A 135 -13.37 -16.14 -3.07
N LEU A 136 -12.87 -14.91 -3.17
CA LEU A 136 -13.55 -13.72 -2.68
C LEU A 136 -14.83 -13.40 -3.47
N SER A 137 -14.99 -13.94 -4.70
CA SER A 137 -16.24 -13.79 -5.46
C SER A 137 -17.41 -14.51 -4.78
N LYS A 138 -17.14 -15.59 -4.03
CA LYS A 138 -18.17 -16.34 -3.30
C LYS A 138 -18.51 -15.67 -1.97
N GLN A 139 -17.48 -15.21 -1.26
CA GLN A 139 -17.64 -14.51 0.00
C GLN A 139 -16.48 -13.53 0.20
N CYS A 140 -16.79 -12.24 0.15
CA CYS A 140 -15.79 -11.20 0.36
C CYS A 140 -15.69 -10.89 1.87
N ASN A 141 -14.81 -11.61 2.57
CA ASN A 141 -14.61 -11.50 4.03
C ASN A 141 -13.15 -11.20 4.42
N TYR A 142 -12.36 -10.58 3.52
CA TYR A 142 -10.99 -10.20 3.80
C TYR A 142 -10.82 -8.68 3.73
N TYR A 143 -10.38 -8.07 4.82
CA TYR A 143 -10.39 -6.62 5.00
C TYR A 143 -8.97 -6.07 5.15
N PRO A 144 -8.66 -4.91 4.56
CA PRO A 144 -9.59 -3.94 3.97
C PRO A 144 -10.04 -4.22 2.53
N ALA A 145 -9.51 -5.24 1.87
CA ALA A 145 -9.78 -5.52 0.44
C ALA A 145 -11.29 -5.56 0.09
N CYS A 146 -12.12 -6.08 0.99
CA CYS A 146 -13.57 -6.20 0.82
C CYS A 146 -14.40 -5.01 1.32
N TYR A 147 -13.80 -3.89 1.73
CA TYR A 147 -14.57 -2.76 2.26
C TYR A 147 -15.33 -1.97 1.20
N ASP A 148 -14.77 -1.80 0.00
CA ASP A 148 -15.34 -0.98 -1.08
C ASP A 148 -14.70 -1.35 -2.43
N LYS A 149 -15.51 -1.40 -3.50
CA LYS A 149 -15.07 -1.75 -4.87
C LYS A 149 -14.07 -0.78 -5.49
N ARG A 150 -13.88 0.42 -4.91
CA ARG A 150 -12.92 1.43 -5.37
C ARG A 150 -11.51 1.18 -4.83
N ILE A 151 -11.35 0.27 -3.87
CA ILE A 151 -10.03 -0.19 -3.40
C ILE A 151 -9.43 -1.04 -4.52
N ILE A 152 -8.18 -0.78 -4.87
CA ILE A 152 -7.45 -1.61 -5.82
C ILE A 152 -6.91 -2.82 -5.06
N VAL A 153 -7.47 -3.99 -5.29
CA VAL A 153 -7.11 -5.23 -4.59
C VAL A 153 -6.12 -6.03 -5.42
N VAL A 154 -5.03 -6.46 -4.79
CA VAL A 154 -3.91 -7.10 -5.48
C VAL A 154 -3.65 -8.50 -4.93
N GLY A 155 -3.80 -9.49 -5.81
CA GLY A 155 -3.45 -10.88 -5.56
C GLY A 155 -2.06 -11.26 -6.07
N SER A 156 -1.71 -12.53 -5.91
CA SER A 156 -0.48 -13.14 -6.40
C SER A 156 -0.80 -14.34 -7.28
N LYS A 157 0.09 -14.67 -8.23
CA LYS A 157 0.01 -15.94 -9.00
C LYS A 157 0.26 -17.19 -8.12
N ALA A 158 0.62 -17.03 -6.84
CA ALA A 158 0.86 -18.12 -5.92
C ALA A 158 -0.43 -18.79 -5.40
N SER A 159 -0.37 -20.09 -5.13
CA SER A 159 -1.52 -20.91 -4.71
C SER A 159 -2.18 -20.46 -3.40
N PHE A 160 -1.44 -19.80 -2.51
CA PHE A 160 -2.01 -19.26 -1.27
C PHE A 160 -2.86 -18.01 -1.49
N SER A 161 -2.77 -17.34 -2.65
CA SER A 161 -3.43 -16.06 -2.87
C SER A 161 -4.93 -16.22 -2.78
N ASN A 162 -5.60 -15.32 -2.08
CA ASN A 162 -7.02 -15.09 -2.32
C ASN A 162 -7.21 -14.63 -3.77
N TYR A 163 -8.33 -15.01 -4.39
CA TYR A 163 -8.62 -14.83 -5.80
C TYR A 163 -10.10 -14.54 -6.04
N GLY A 164 -10.49 -14.28 -7.30
CA GLY A 164 -11.84 -13.84 -7.64
C GLY A 164 -12.06 -12.36 -7.31
N ALA A 165 -13.21 -11.81 -7.70
CA ALA A 165 -13.59 -10.45 -7.34
C ALA A 165 -13.55 -10.30 -5.81
N PRO A 166 -12.97 -9.22 -5.25
CA PRO A 166 -12.66 -7.95 -5.88
C PRO A 166 -11.21 -7.83 -6.39
N VAL A 167 -10.45 -8.92 -6.54
CA VAL A 167 -9.06 -8.85 -7.01
C VAL A 167 -8.99 -8.22 -8.41
N ASP A 168 -8.38 -7.03 -8.51
CA ASP A 168 -8.22 -6.28 -9.75
C ASP A 168 -6.95 -6.68 -10.52
N TYR A 169 -5.87 -6.93 -9.79
CA TYR A 169 -4.57 -7.24 -10.37
C TYR A 169 -3.95 -8.46 -9.70
N VAL A 170 -3.26 -9.27 -10.51
CA VAL A 170 -2.46 -10.40 -10.05
C VAL A 170 -1.04 -10.16 -10.53
N VAL A 171 -0.07 -10.22 -9.61
CA VAL A 171 1.35 -10.02 -9.95
C VAL A 171 2.21 -11.18 -9.43
N PRO A 172 3.44 -11.37 -9.97
CA PRO A 172 4.36 -12.39 -9.45
C PRO A 172 4.88 -12.01 -8.06
N ALA A 173 4.24 -12.53 -7.01
CA ALA A 173 4.64 -12.33 -5.61
C ALA A 173 4.61 -13.67 -4.85
N PRO A 174 5.68 -14.49 -4.95
CA PRO A 174 5.63 -15.92 -4.57
C PRO A 174 5.57 -16.18 -3.06
N ILE A 175 5.67 -15.15 -2.21
CA ILE A 175 5.74 -15.31 -0.74
C ILE A 175 4.47 -14.82 -0.04
N ALA A 176 3.89 -13.69 -0.47
CA ALA A 176 2.66 -13.14 0.09
C ALA A 176 2.04 -12.09 -0.84
N THR A 177 0.72 -11.96 -0.83
CA THR A 177 0.00 -10.86 -1.50
C THR A 177 0.36 -9.49 -0.94
N SER A 178 0.86 -9.40 0.30
CA SER A 178 1.40 -8.15 0.86
C SER A 178 2.56 -7.57 0.03
N PHE A 179 3.32 -8.42 -0.67
CA PHE A 179 4.41 -8.01 -1.57
C PHE A 179 3.94 -7.72 -2.99
N ALA A 180 2.68 -8.01 -3.31
CA ALA A 180 2.06 -7.66 -4.59
C ALA A 180 1.64 -6.18 -4.65
N VAL A 181 1.05 -5.67 -3.57
CA VAL A 181 0.60 -4.27 -3.40
C VAL A 181 1.64 -3.21 -3.85
N PRO A 182 2.93 -3.27 -3.43
CA PRO A 182 3.90 -2.25 -3.82
C PRO A 182 4.14 -2.15 -5.33
N PHE A 183 3.97 -3.22 -6.12
CA PHE A 183 4.11 -3.15 -7.58
C PHE A 183 3.07 -2.20 -8.19
N ILE A 184 1.84 -2.27 -7.70
CA ILE A 184 0.73 -1.44 -8.16
C ILE A 184 0.90 0.00 -7.67
N CYS A 185 1.21 0.19 -6.37
CA CYS A 185 1.46 1.53 -5.86
C CYS A 185 2.63 2.23 -6.55
N ALA A 186 3.70 1.50 -6.83
CA ALA A 186 4.84 2.01 -7.56
C ALA A 186 4.54 2.26 -9.04
N ASN A 187 3.36 1.92 -9.58
CA ASN A 187 2.98 2.23 -10.96
C ASN A 187 1.60 2.90 -11.06
N ILE A 188 1.09 3.46 -9.95
CA ILE A 188 -0.29 3.95 -9.84
C ILE A 188 -0.68 5.04 -10.85
N ARG A 189 0.30 5.75 -11.42
CA ARG A 189 0.10 6.78 -12.45
C ARG A 189 0.17 6.25 -13.88
N ASN A 190 0.57 4.99 -14.07
CA ASN A 190 0.67 4.34 -15.36
C ASN A 190 0.27 2.86 -15.22
N LEU A 191 -0.99 2.63 -14.85
CA LEU A 191 -1.51 1.28 -14.62
C LEU A 191 -1.61 0.46 -15.93
N GLU A 192 -1.59 1.10 -17.10
CA GLU A 192 -1.60 0.41 -18.40
C GLU A 192 -0.37 -0.48 -18.59
N VAL A 193 0.78 -0.10 -18.04
CA VAL A 193 2.01 -0.91 -18.04
C VAL A 193 1.80 -2.25 -17.32
N LEU A 194 0.88 -2.31 -16.35
CA LEU A 194 0.63 -3.50 -15.54
C LEU A 194 -0.32 -4.51 -16.21
N LYS A 195 -1.11 -4.10 -17.21
CA LYS A 195 -1.95 -5.04 -17.97
C LYS A 195 -1.12 -6.13 -18.65
N LYS A 196 0.16 -5.85 -18.96
CA LYS A 196 1.12 -6.83 -19.50
C LYS A 196 1.45 -7.99 -18.54
N TRP A 197 1.18 -7.83 -17.24
CA TRP A 197 1.52 -8.82 -16.20
C TRP A 197 0.36 -9.78 -15.91
N GLN A 198 -0.81 -9.50 -16.48
CA GLN A 198 -2.03 -10.31 -16.36
C GLN A 198 -2.06 -11.47 -17.38
N ASN A 199 -1.26 -11.39 -18.44
CA ASN A 199 -0.99 -12.49 -19.36
C ASN A 199 0.16 -13.39 -18.85
#